data_AF-A0A9X0D9L9-F1
#
_entry.id   AF-A0A9X0D9L9-F1
#
_cell.length_a   1.000
_cell.length_b   1.000
_cell.length_c   1.000
_cell.angle_alpha   90.00
_cell.angle_beta   90.00
_cell.angle_gamma   90.00
#
_symmetry.space_group_name_H-M   'P 1'
#
loop_
_entity.id
_entity.type
_entity.pdbx_description
1 polymer ?
#
loop_
_entity_poly.entity_id
_entity_poly.type
_entity_poly.pdbx_seq_one_letter_code
_entity_poly.pdbx_strand_id
1 'polypeptide(L)'
;MEFEALLTALLCVLQLSLGIYGFNVDIGSAVVYDGPAKSEYFGYSVALHSHQNKFWVIVGAPLSNVTNALDASDTLTRYGAVYKCQYTGSKTPCKVINIDNRPVNRDLVTLNNVPNVWVDLEEKSGQWLGGTVHSTGTNGKALVQLCASRYIYRGRPPSPDQDLQYRWLLGKCFLISGDLSVTTAHREPCFLESKGNNHYGYCQAGFSAEYTVDGYDVIMGTVGVKRWKGIHFAYVCWLWDGAVAYIVSACTPDQAVGFKSWLRLCS
;
A
#
# COMPACT_ATOMS: atom_id res chain seq x y z
N MET A 1 -47.58 -30.39 -2.73
CA MET A 1 -46.92 -29.12 -3.09
C MET A 1 -46.95 -28.10 -1.96
N GLU A 2 -48.03 -27.97 -1.19
CA GLU A 2 -48.13 -26.95 -0.13
C GLU A 2 -47.27 -27.22 1.12
N PHE A 3 -47.08 -28.49 1.51
CA PHE A 3 -46.32 -28.84 2.71
C PHE A 3 -44.81 -28.59 2.57
N GLU A 4 -44.26 -28.89 1.38
CA GLU A 4 -42.86 -28.63 1.03
C GLU A 4 -42.54 -27.13 1.04
N ALA A 5 -43.47 -26.32 0.49
CA ALA A 5 -43.35 -24.86 0.47
C ALA A 5 -43.43 -24.26 1.89
N LEU A 6 -44.28 -24.80 2.76
CA LEU A 6 -44.38 -24.36 4.15
C LEU A 6 -43.12 -24.73 4.95
N LEU A 7 -42.57 -25.91 4.73
CA LEU A 7 -41.35 -26.39 5.40
C LEU A 7 -40.11 -25.57 4.98
N THR A 8 -39.99 -25.26 3.68
CA THR A 8 -38.91 -24.39 3.19
C THR A 8 -39.05 -22.96 3.71
N ALA A 9 -40.26 -22.41 3.75
CA ALA A 9 -40.50 -21.09 4.35
C ALA A 9 -40.13 -21.07 5.85
N LEU A 10 -40.47 -22.13 6.60
CA LEU A 10 -40.12 -22.24 8.02
C LEU A 10 -38.61 -22.32 8.23
N LEU A 11 -37.91 -23.12 7.41
CA LEU A 11 -36.44 -23.25 7.44
C LEU A 11 -35.75 -21.93 7.09
N CYS A 12 -36.23 -21.20 6.08
CA CYS A 12 -35.72 -19.88 5.74
C CYS A 12 -35.92 -18.87 6.87
N VAL A 13 -37.11 -18.85 7.50
CA VAL A 13 -37.38 -17.98 8.65
C VAL A 13 -36.50 -18.36 9.85
N LEU A 14 -36.29 -19.66 10.10
CA LEU A 14 -35.41 -20.14 11.18
C LEU A 14 -33.96 -19.73 10.93
N GLN A 15 -33.46 -19.89 9.70
CA GLN A 15 -32.11 -19.46 9.29
C GLN A 15 -31.92 -17.94 9.34
N LEU A 16 -32.96 -17.16 9.02
CA LEU A 16 -32.96 -15.69 9.13
C LEU A 16 -33.04 -15.20 10.59
N SER A 17 -33.69 -15.98 11.47
CA SER A 17 -33.84 -15.66 12.91
C SER A 17 -32.62 -16.04 13.75
N LEU A 18 -31.85 -17.04 13.32
CA LEU A 18 -30.56 -17.40 13.89
C LEU A 18 -29.51 -16.41 13.37
N GLY A 19 -29.55 -15.18 13.88
CA GLY A 19 -28.50 -14.21 13.68
C GLY A 19 -27.16 -14.86 14.04
N ILE A 20 -26.28 -15.02 13.05
CA ILE A 20 -24.91 -15.47 13.30
C ILE A 20 -24.18 -14.31 13.94
N TYR A 21 -24.32 -14.17 15.25
CA TYR A 21 -23.48 -13.29 16.04
C TYR A 21 -22.10 -13.93 16.09
N GLY A 22 -21.05 -13.16 15.78
CA GLY A 22 -19.69 -13.59 16.08
C GLY A 22 -19.60 -13.85 17.59
N PHE A 23 -19.65 -15.11 18.00
CA PHE A 23 -19.91 -15.47 19.40
C PHE A 23 -18.65 -15.45 20.27
N ASN A 24 -17.46 -15.45 19.65
CA ASN A 24 -16.18 -15.60 20.34
C ASN A 24 -15.26 -14.38 20.20
N VAL A 25 -15.73 -13.26 19.64
CA VAL A 25 -15.01 -11.99 19.67
C VAL A 25 -15.54 -11.18 20.85
N ASP A 26 -14.69 -10.94 21.84
CA ASP A 26 -15.08 -10.15 23.00
C ASP A 26 -15.21 -8.67 22.63
N ILE A 27 -16.39 -8.12 22.88
CA ILE A 27 -16.71 -6.71 22.71
C ILE A 27 -16.57 -5.93 24.02
N GLY A 28 -16.55 -6.60 25.17
CA GLY A 28 -16.51 -5.98 26.50
C GLY A 28 -15.11 -5.50 26.91
N SER A 29 -14.06 -6.23 26.55
CA SER A 29 -12.66 -5.85 26.81
C SER A 29 -11.88 -5.41 25.56
N ALA A 30 -12.59 -4.90 24.55
CA ALA A 30 -11.98 -4.44 23.31
C ALA A 30 -10.91 -3.35 23.56
N VAL A 31 -9.74 -3.51 22.94
CA VAL A 31 -8.65 -2.54 23.01
C VAL A 31 -8.81 -1.52 21.88
N VAL A 32 -9.08 -0.28 22.23
CA VAL A 32 -9.26 0.82 21.27
C VAL A 32 -7.98 1.66 21.20
N TYR A 33 -7.35 1.67 20.03
CA TYR A 33 -6.21 2.53 19.72
C TYR A 33 -6.67 3.82 19.06
N ASP A 34 -6.29 4.96 19.64
CA ASP A 34 -6.55 6.27 19.07
C ASP A 34 -5.34 6.76 18.28
N GLY A 35 -5.60 7.44 17.17
CA GLY A 35 -4.58 8.09 16.38
C GLY A 35 -3.96 9.28 17.13
N PRO A 36 -2.63 9.50 17.04
CA PRO A 36 -2.01 10.72 17.55
C PRO A 36 -2.59 12.00 16.92
N ALA A 37 -2.31 13.16 17.49
CA ALA A 37 -2.73 14.43 16.89
C ALA A 37 -2.22 14.56 15.44
N LYS A 38 -3.07 15.11 14.55
CA LYS A 38 -2.78 15.27 13.11
C LYS A 38 -2.59 13.96 12.33
N SER A 39 -3.09 12.83 12.84
CA SER A 39 -3.17 11.55 12.12
C SER A 39 -4.48 11.40 11.33
N GLU A 40 -4.69 12.28 10.34
CA GLU A 40 -5.91 12.26 9.52
C GLU A 40 -6.08 10.90 8.81
N TYR A 41 -7.30 10.34 8.87
CA TYR A 41 -7.65 8.99 8.42
C TYR A 41 -6.90 7.85 9.13
N PHE A 42 -6.51 8.04 10.39
CA PHE A 42 -6.02 6.93 11.21
C PHE A 42 -7.04 5.78 11.26
N GLY A 43 -6.62 4.59 10.85
CA GLY A 43 -7.50 3.42 10.74
C GLY A 43 -7.95 3.11 9.31
N TYR A 44 -7.52 3.87 8.31
CA TYR A 44 -7.89 3.63 6.91
C TYR A 44 -7.53 2.21 6.43
N SER A 45 -6.38 1.71 6.85
CA SER A 45 -5.96 0.33 6.64
C SER A 45 -5.29 -0.21 7.90
N VAL A 46 -5.50 -1.50 8.18
CA VAL A 46 -4.97 -2.15 9.39
C VAL A 46 -4.37 -3.51 9.06
N ALA A 47 -3.31 -3.88 9.77
CA ALA A 47 -2.76 -5.23 9.73
C ALA A 47 -2.29 -5.67 11.13
N LEU A 48 -2.45 -6.94 11.43
CA LEU A 48 -1.85 -7.56 12.60
C LEU A 48 -0.45 -8.07 12.25
N HIS A 49 0.49 -7.87 13.15
CA HIS A 49 1.89 -8.22 12.94
C HIS A 49 2.51 -8.80 14.20
N SER A 50 3.35 -9.82 14.06
CA SER A 50 4.16 -10.28 15.18
C SER A 50 5.59 -10.64 14.77
N HIS A 51 6.52 -10.33 15.66
CA HIS A 51 7.93 -10.61 15.49
C HIS A 51 8.59 -10.81 16.85
N GLN A 52 9.26 -11.94 17.05
CA GLN A 52 9.98 -12.27 18.29
C GLN A 52 9.15 -12.03 19.57
N ASN A 53 7.93 -12.58 19.60
CA ASN A 53 6.98 -12.47 20.71
C ASN A 53 6.49 -11.05 21.04
N LYS A 54 6.68 -10.11 20.11
CA LYS A 54 6.04 -8.80 20.14
C LYS A 54 4.88 -8.80 19.15
N PHE A 55 3.78 -8.20 19.55
CA PHE A 55 2.56 -8.12 18.77
C PHE A 55 2.23 -6.65 18.52
N TRP A 56 1.94 -6.29 17.28
CA TRP A 56 1.56 -4.95 16.91
C TRP A 56 0.29 -4.95 16.07
N VAL A 57 -0.52 -3.93 16.29
CA VAL A 57 -1.48 -3.45 15.30
C VAL A 57 -0.77 -2.39 14.48
N ILE A 58 -0.69 -2.59 13.18
CA ILE A 58 -0.17 -1.61 12.22
C ILE A 58 -1.36 -0.86 11.66
N VAL A 59 -1.31 0.47 11.70
CA VAL A 59 -2.43 1.33 11.33
C VAL A 59 -1.97 2.39 10.34
N GLY A 60 -2.60 2.42 9.17
CA GLY A 60 -2.39 3.44 8.16
C GLY A 60 -3.19 4.72 8.45
N ALA A 61 -2.59 5.87 8.19
CA ALA A 61 -3.19 7.19 8.25
C ALA A 61 -2.75 8.01 7.01
N PRO A 62 -3.40 7.81 5.85
CA PRO A 62 -2.94 8.27 4.53
C PRO A 62 -2.70 9.78 4.38
N LEU A 63 -3.32 10.59 5.24
CA LEU A 63 -3.20 12.06 5.22
C LEU A 63 -2.59 12.62 6.50
N SER A 64 -1.96 11.78 7.31
CA SER A 64 -1.22 12.23 8.48
C SER A 64 -0.09 13.20 8.10
N ASN A 65 0.14 14.16 8.98
CA ASN A 65 1.38 14.93 8.97
C ASN A 65 2.51 14.09 9.60
N VAL A 66 3.74 14.33 9.16
CA VAL A 66 4.94 13.71 9.74
C VAL A 66 6.01 14.76 10.02
N THR A 67 6.79 14.55 11.07
CA THR A 67 7.98 15.36 11.33
C THR A 67 9.04 15.04 10.28
N ASN A 68 9.68 16.08 9.74
CA ASN A 68 10.77 15.92 8.79
C ASN A 68 11.95 15.20 9.45
N ALA A 69 12.43 14.13 8.82
CA ALA A 69 13.53 13.30 9.32
C ALA A 69 14.90 14.03 9.33
N LEU A 70 15.04 15.11 8.55
CA LEU A 70 16.26 15.91 8.46
C LEU A 70 16.22 17.15 9.36
N ASP A 71 15.03 17.62 9.72
CA ASP A 71 14.82 18.79 10.56
C ASP A 71 13.58 18.59 11.44
N ALA A 72 13.79 18.33 12.72
CA ALA A 72 12.70 18.07 13.66
C ALA A 72 11.78 19.28 13.90
N SER A 73 12.19 20.49 13.50
CA SER A 73 11.36 21.71 13.59
C SER A 73 10.38 21.84 12.42
N ASP A 74 10.57 21.08 11.34
CA ASP A 74 9.75 21.11 10.14
C ASP A 74 8.71 19.99 10.11
N THR A 75 7.52 20.30 9.56
CA THR A 75 6.39 19.40 9.46
C THR A 75 5.99 19.19 8.00
N LEU A 76 6.12 17.95 7.54
CA LEU A 76 5.68 17.54 6.21
C LEU A 76 4.18 17.25 6.24
N THR A 77 3.42 18.12 5.59
CA THR A 77 1.95 18.14 5.67
C THR A 77 1.33 17.11 4.73
N ARG A 78 0.39 16.30 5.24
CA ARG A 78 -0.37 15.27 4.50
C ARG A 78 0.50 14.28 3.70
N TYR A 79 1.71 14.00 4.16
CA TYR A 79 2.58 12.99 3.55
C TYR A 79 2.05 11.57 3.73
N GLY A 80 1.16 11.37 4.71
CA GLY A 80 0.70 10.05 5.12
C GLY A 80 1.70 9.39 6.07
N ALA A 81 1.18 8.58 6.98
CA ALA A 81 1.97 7.88 7.98
C ALA A 81 1.41 6.50 8.24
N VAL A 82 2.26 5.63 8.77
CA VAL A 82 1.87 4.34 9.30
C VAL A 82 2.35 4.26 10.74
N TYR A 83 1.48 3.80 11.61
CA TYR A 83 1.73 3.68 13.03
C TYR A 83 1.82 2.22 13.44
N LYS A 84 2.67 1.92 14.42
CA LYS A 84 2.69 0.65 15.13
C LYS A 84 2.22 0.85 16.56
N CYS A 85 1.21 0.09 16.95
CA CYS A 85 0.64 0.10 18.29
C CYS A 85 0.94 -1.27 18.92
N GLN A 86 1.87 -1.31 19.88
CA GLN A 86 2.26 -2.58 20.48
C GLN A 86 1.18 -3.06 21.45
N TYR A 87 0.91 -4.36 21.44
CA TYR A 87 0.04 -4.98 22.43
C TYR A 87 0.92 -5.68 23.49
N THR A 88 0.78 -5.25 24.74
CA THR A 88 1.51 -5.80 25.90
C THR A 88 0.54 -6.27 26.99
N GLY A 89 -0.68 -6.68 26.61
CA GLY A 89 -1.78 -6.97 27.55
C GLY A 89 -2.64 -5.76 27.92
N SER A 90 -2.26 -4.55 27.49
CA SER A 90 -3.04 -3.33 27.64
C SER A 90 -2.75 -2.36 26.48
N LYS A 91 -3.56 -1.30 26.38
CA LYS A 91 -3.38 -0.23 25.39
C LYS A 91 -2.03 0.46 25.58
N THR A 92 -1.24 0.53 24.50
CA THR A 92 -0.03 1.36 24.45
C THR A 92 -0.16 2.46 23.40
N PRO A 93 0.52 3.61 23.55
CA PRO A 93 0.52 4.65 22.53
C PRO A 93 1.10 4.16 21.20
N CYS A 94 0.41 4.49 20.11
CA CYS A 94 0.87 4.21 18.76
C CYS A 94 2.07 5.10 18.40
N LYS A 95 3.11 4.50 17.80
CA LYS A 95 4.31 5.22 17.35
C LYS A 95 4.39 5.21 15.83
N VAL A 96 4.81 6.33 15.24
CA VAL A 96 5.03 6.42 13.79
C VAL A 96 6.18 5.49 13.36
N ILE A 97 6.02 4.83 12.22
CA ILE A 97 7.08 4.11 11.51
C ILE A 97 7.71 5.09 10.53
N ASN A 98 9.01 5.34 10.65
CA ASN A 98 9.72 6.19 9.71
C ASN A 98 9.96 5.44 8.39
N ILE A 99 9.37 5.92 7.30
CA ILE A 99 9.42 5.24 5.99
C ILE A 99 10.13 6.12 4.97
N ASP A 100 9.56 7.30 4.68
CA ASP A 100 10.09 8.27 3.71
C ASP A 100 9.73 9.71 4.15
N ASN A 101 10.01 10.03 5.41
CA ASN A 101 9.72 11.34 6.02
C ASN A 101 10.77 12.41 5.68
N ARG A 102 11.40 12.33 4.50
CA ARG A 102 12.28 13.39 3.99
C ARG A 102 11.49 14.35 3.09
N PRO A 103 11.95 15.60 2.92
CA PRO A 103 11.40 16.51 1.93
C PRO A 103 11.43 15.92 0.51
N VAL A 104 10.65 16.54 -0.39
CA VAL A 104 10.66 16.18 -1.81
C VAL A 104 12.06 16.29 -2.40
N ASN A 105 12.40 15.35 -3.29
CA ASN A 105 13.63 15.43 -4.08
C ASN A 105 13.57 16.66 -4.98
N ARG A 106 14.69 17.38 -5.04
CA ARG A 106 14.86 18.57 -5.88
C ARG A 106 16.09 18.44 -6.75
N ASP A 107 16.07 19.19 -7.84
CA ASP A 107 17.21 19.27 -8.76
C ASP A 107 17.42 20.71 -9.22
N LEU A 108 18.66 21.02 -9.61
CA LEU A 108 19.02 22.28 -10.23
C LEU A 108 18.96 22.13 -11.74
N VAL A 109 18.15 22.97 -12.39
CA VAL A 109 17.98 22.98 -13.84
C VAL A 109 18.17 24.38 -14.40
N THR A 110 18.43 24.46 -15.70
CA THR A 110 18.35 25.71 -16.45
C THR A 110 16.97 25.80 -17.08
N LEU A 111 16.24 26.87 -16.79
CA LEU A 111 14.90 27.14 -17.32
C LEU A 111 14.83 28.54 -17.92
N ASN A 112 14.37 28.65 -19.17
CA ASN A 112 14.24 29.92 -19.89
C ASN A 112 15.52 30.77 -19.84
N ASN A 113 16.67 30.15 -20.08
CA ASN A 113 18.02 30.75 -19.95
C ASN A 113 18.42 31.21 -18.54
N VAL A 114 17.64 30.90 -17.50
CA VAL A 114 17.99 31.14 -16.09
C VAL A 114 18.64 29.87 -15.53
N PRO A 115 19.94 29.89 -15.17
CA PRO A 115 20.60 28.74 -14.57
C PRO A 115 20.22 28.57 -13.09
N ASN A 116 20.45 27.36 -12.56
CA ASN A 116 20.33 27.06 -11.13
C ASN A 116 18.93 27.27 -10.53
N VAL A 117 17.88 26.96 -11.29
CA VAL A 117 16.50 26.96 -10.79
C VAL A 117 16.22 25.63 -10.09
N TRP A 118 15.78 25.69 -8.83
CA TRP A 118 15.35 24.50 -8.11
C TRP A 118 13.98 24.03 -8.59
N VAL A 119 13.87 22.76 -8.98
CA VAL A 119 12.60 22.12 -9.34
C VAL A 119 12.34 20.90 -8.48
N ASP A 120 11.09 20.73 -8.07
CA ASP A 120 10.65 19.51 -7.36
C ASP A 120 10.51 18.36 -8.37
N LEU A 121 11.15 17.23 -8.09
CA LEU A 121 11.10 16.03 -8.93
C LEU A 121 9.93 15.09 -8.58
N GLU A 122 9.29 15.32 -7.44
CA GLU A 122 8.23 14.48 -6.87
C GLU A 122 7.25 15.34 -6.06
N GLU A 123 6.00 14.87 -5.93
CA GLU A 123 5.03 15.43 -4.97
C GLU A 123 4.62 14.34 -3.98
N LYS A 124 4.87 14.61 -2.70
CA LYS A 124 4.56 13.70 -1.59
C LYS A 124 3.36 14.13 -0.74
N SER A 125 2.97 15.40 -0.81
CA SER A 125 1.75 15.86 -0.14
C SER A 125 0.53 15.20 -0.80
N GLY A 126 -0.28 14.50 0.01
CA GLY A 126 -1.42 13.75 -0.47
C GLY A 126 -1.07 12.45 -1.22
N GLN A 127 0.15 11.93 -1.08
CA GLN A 127 0.57 10.67 -1.72
C GLN A 127 -0.14 9.42 -1.20
N TRP A 128 -0.86 9.55 -0.07
CA TRP A 128 -1.62 8.48 0.57
C TRP A 128 -0.76 7.33 1.10
N LEU A 129 0.40 7.64 1.69
CA LEU A 129 1.24 6.64 2.34
C LEU A 129 0.51 6.02 3.53
N GLY A 130 0.37 4.69 3.52
CA GLY A 130 -0.45 3.97 4.48
C GLY A 130 -1.90 3.82 4.04
N GLY A 131 -2.21 4.04 2.76
CA GLY A 131 -3.50 3.68 2.16
C GLY A 131 -3.69 2.17 2.04
N THR A 132 -2.59 1.44 1.90
CA THR A 132 -2.56 -0.02 1.92
C THR A 132 -1.46 -0.45 2.87
N VAL A 133 -1.81 -1.36 3.78
CA VAL A 133 -0.90 -1.98 4.72
C VAL A 133 -1.16 -3.48 4.67
N HIS A 134 -0.11 -4.26 4.43
CA HIS A 134 -0.19 -5.71 4.49
C HIS A 134 1.00 -6.25 5.29
N SER A 135 0.75 -7.31 6.07
CA SER A 135 1.81 -8.04 6.75
C SER A 135 1.73 -9.53 6.48
N THR A 136 2.88 -10.17 6.24
CA THR A 136 3.01 -11.64 6.14
C THR A 136 2.75 -12.38 7.45
N GLY A 137 2.47 -11.67 8.55
CA GLY A 137 1.95 -12.24 9.79
C GLY A 137 3.01 -12.74 10.77
N THR A 138 2.63 -13.77 11.54
CA THR A 138 3.39 -14.36 12.66
C THR A 138 4.32 -15.46 12.15
N ASN A 139 5.58 -15.53 12.62
CA ASN A 139 6.60 -16.61 12.41
C ASN A 139 7.85 -16.26 11.58
N GLY A 140 8.54 -15.16 11.95
CA GLY A 140 9.97 -15.00 11.67
C GLY A 140 10.37 -14.42 10.31
N LYS A 141 9.48 -14.38 9.32
CA LYS A 141 9.64 -13.65 8.04
C LYS A 141 8.65 -12.49 7.90
N ALA A 142 8.30 -11.90 9.05
CA ALA A 142 7.32 -10.86 9.11
C ALA A 142 7.81 -9.68 8.25
N LEU A 143 7.19 -9.44 7.11
CA LEU A 143 7.46 -8.32 6.23
C LEU A 143 6.20 -7.48 6.20
N VAL A 144 6.38 -6.18 6.02
CA VAL A 144 5.26 -5.25 5.92
C VAL A 144 5.40 -4.44 4.66
N GLN A 145 4.35 -4.47 3.86
CA GLN A 145 4.25 -3.65 2.68
C GLN A 145 3.32 -2.48 2.96
N LEU A 146 3.81 -1.28 2.70
CA LEU A 146 3.13 -0.02 2.93
C LEU A 146 3.11 0.76 1.62
N CYS A 147 1.93 1.14 1.13
CA CYS A 147 1.84 1.80 -0.17
C CYS A 147 1.32 3.23 -0.08
N ALA A 148 1.81 4.04 -1.02
CA ALA A 148 1.42 5.40 -1.33
C ALA A 148 0.87 5.41 -2.77
N SER A 149 -0.40 5.04 -2.94
CA SER A 149 -1.01 4.84 -4.26
C SER A 149 -1.20 6.14 -5.05
N ARG A 150 -1.06 7.30 -4.41
CA ARG A 150 -1.17 8.62 -5.02
C ARG A 150 0.16 9.38 -5.09
N TYR A 151 1.28 8.68 -4.92
CA TYR A 151 2.60 9.27 -5.13
C TYR A 151 2.74 9.79 -6.58
N ILE A 152 3.19 11.03 -6.71
CA ILE A 152 3.36 11.71 -8.00
C ILE A 152 4.84 11.89 -8.30
N TYR A 153 5.24 11.40 -9.46
CA TYR A 153 6.53 11.70 -10.06
C TYR A 153 6.39 12.86 -11.05
N ARG A 154 7.25 13.88 -10.90
CA ARG A 154 7.31 15.02 -11.84
C ARG A 154 8.49 14.92 -12.80
N GLY A 155 9.64 14.50 -12.28
CA GLY A 155 10.89 14.48 -13.03
C GLY A 155 11.36 15.88 -13.42
N ARG A 156 12.40 15.94 -14.25
CA ARG A 156 12.87 17.21 -14.83
C ARG A 156 11.87 17.72 -15.88
N PRO A 157 11.77 19.05 -16.06
CA PRO A 157 11.06 19.62 -17.20
C PRO A 157 11.54 18.98 -18.53
N PRO A 158 10.62 18.71 -19.47
CA PRO A 158 10.95 18.02 -20.73
C PRO A 158 11.76 18.89 -21.69
N SER A 159 11.73 20.21 -21.53
CA SER A 159 12.53 21.16 -22.30
C SER A 159 13.04 22.28 -21.37
N PRO A 160 14.27 22.77 -21.54
CA PRO A 160 14.78 23.95 -20.85
C PRO A 160 13.96 25.22 -21.14
N ASP A 161 13.26 25.27 -22.26
CA ASP A 161 12.48 26.44 -22.68
C ASP A 161 11.02 26.39 -22.22
N GLN A 162 10.64 25.36 -21.44
CA GLN A 162 9.28 25.17 -20.95
C GLN A 162 9.28 24.82 -19.47
N ASP A 163 8.53 25.58 -18.68
CA ASP A 163 8.34 25.32 -17.24
C ASP A 163 7.28 24.23 -16.95
N LEU A 164 6.78 23.56 -17.99
CA LEU A 164 5.75 22.53 -17.85
C LEU A 164 6.37 21.22 -17.34
N GLN A 165 6.22 20.95 -16.05
CA GLN A 165 6.48 19.61 -15.49
C GLN A 165 5.21 18.76 -15.49
N TYR A 166 5.28 17.60 -16.13
CA TYR A 166 4.20 16.62 -16.07
C TYR A 166 3.99 16.09 -14.66
N ARG A 167 2.77 15.64 -14.36
CA ARG A 167 2.42 15.00 -13.08
C ARG A 167 2.00 13.57 -13.35
N TRP A 168 2.89 12.62 -13.06
CA TRP A 168 2.65 11.20 -13.26
C TRP A 168 2.24 10.55 -11.95
N LEU A 169 0.99 10.10 -11.86
CA LEU A 169 0.43 9.47 -10.67
C LEU A 169 0.82 7.98 -10.63
N LEU A 170 2.07 7.71 -10.30
CA LEU A 170 2.65 6.38 -10.44
C LEU A 170 2.29 5.44 -9.29
N GLY A 171 2.22 5.98 -8.07
CA GLY A 171 2.18 5.16 -6.86
C GLY A 171 3.51 4.49 -6.54
N LYS A 172 3.69 4.13 -5.27
CA LYS A 172 4.92 3.51 -4.74
C LYS A 172 4.59 2.66 -3.53
N CYS A 173 5.31 1.56 -3.34
CA CYS A 173 5.25 0.78 -2.10
C CYS A 173 6.63 0.67 -1.46
N PHE A 174 6.64 0.51 -0.14
CA PHE A 174 7.80 0.31 0.69
C PHE A 174 7.68 -1.04 1.39
N LEU A 175 8.78 -1.78 1.43
CA LEU A 175 8.90 -3.02 2.16
C LEU A 175 9.69 -2.74 3.44
N ILE A 176 9.15 -3.16 4.58
CA ILE A 176 9.69 -2.88 5.91
C ILE A 176 10.10 -4.20 6.56
N SER A 177 11.18 -4.14 7.35
CA SER A 177 11.66 -5.25 8.19
C SER A 177 10.62 -5.70 9.22
N GLY A 178 10.73 -6.94 9.70
CA GLY A 178 9.79 -7.53 10.65
C GLY A 178 9.83 -6.96 12.06
N ASP A 179 10.86 -6.24 12.43
CA ASP A 179 10.88 -5.46 13.68
C ASP A 179 10.30 -4.05 13.49
N LEU A 180 9.83 -3.72 12.28
CA LEU A 180 9.25 -2.43 11.91
C LEU A 180 10.20 -1.27 12.16
N SER A 181 11.51 -1.48 11.95
CA SER A 181 12.56 -0.50 12.24
C SER A 181 13.14 0.15 10.99
N VAL A 182 13.21 -0.58 9.87
CA VAL A 182 13.90 -0.12 8.66
C VAL A 182 13.14 -0.48 7.39
N THR A 183 13.13 0.47 6.45
CA THR A 183 12.72 0.21 5.07
C THR A 183 13.79 -0.62 4.37
N THR A 184 13.46 -1.85 3.99
CA THR A 184 14.39 -2.79 3.34
C THR A 184 14.45 -2.60 1.83
N ALA A 185 13.34 -2.23 1.21
CA ALA A 185 13.25 -1.97 -0.22
C ALA A 185 12.05 -1.07 -0.54
N HIS A 186 12.00 -0.58 -1.79
CA HIS A 186 10.81 0.05 -2.35
C HIS A 186 10.51 -0.54 -3.73
N ARG A 187 9.24 -0.43 -4.15
CA ARG A 187 8.73 -0.96 -5.41
C ARG A 187 7.93 0.12 -6.14
N GLU A 188 8.36 0.41 -7.36
CA GLU A 188 7.78 1.42 -8.25
C GLU A 188 7.67 0.84 -9.68
N PRO A 189 6.74 -0.09 -9.93
CA PRO A 189 6.70 -0.84 -11.19
C PRO A 189 6.53 0.04 -12.43
N CYS A 190 5.87 1.18 -12.26
CA CYS A 190 5.54 2.08 -13.35
C CYS A 190 6.58 3.20 -13.56
N PHE A 191 7.68 3.21 -12.81
CA PHE A 191 8.70 4.28 -12.86
C PHE A 191 9.50 4.29 -14.16
N LEU A 192 9.94 3.13 -14.65
CA LEU A 192 10.71 3.01 -15.90
C LEU A 192 9.83 2.87 -17.14
N GLU A 193 8.53 2.64 -16.95
CA GLU A 193 7.58 2.42 -18.04
C GLU A 193 7.26 3.70 -18.83
N SER A 194 6.77 3.51 -20.06
CA SER A 194 6.27 4.60 -20.88
C SER A 194 5.16 5.38 -20.15
N LYS A 195 5.31 6.71 -20.12
CA LYS A 195 4.37 7.62 -19.47
C LYS A 195 3.27 8.04 -20.44
N GLY A 196 2.12 8.41 -19.89
CA GLY A 196 0.94 8.83 -20.66
C GLY A 196 -0.30 8.02 -20.30
N ASN A 197 -1.46 8.56 -20.66
CA ASN A 197 -2.77 7.96 -20.36
C ASN A 197 -2.99 6.61 -21.07
N ASN A 198 -2.43 6.43 -22.28
CA ASN A 198 -2.47 5.15 -23.00
C ASN A 198 -1.48 4.11 -22.44
N HIS A 199 -0.62 4.51 -21.50
CA HIS A 199 0.48 3.72 -20.96
C HIS A 199 0.38 3.66 -19.42
N TYR A 200 1.48 3.92 -18.70
CA TYR A 200 1.60 3.73 -17.26
C TYR A 200 1.67 5.05 -16.47
N GLY A 201 1.34 6.18 -17.09
CA GLY A 201 1.46 7.51 -16.48
C GLY A 201 0.55 7.77 -15.27
N TYR A 202 -0.53 7.00 -15.12
CA TYR A 202 -1.49 7.11 -14.02
C TYR A 202 -1.63 5.79 -13.25
N CYS A 203 -0.57 5.00 -13.23
CA CYS A 203 -0.55 3.64 -12.71
C CYS A 203 -1.21 3.45 -11.33
N GLN A 204 -0.95 4.36 -10.38
CA GLN A 204 -1.42 4.23 -9.00
C GLN A 204 -1.08 2.87 -8.36
N ALA A 205 0.16 2.43 -8.54
CA ALA A 205 0.65 1.20 -7.96
C ALA A 205 0.55 1.21 -6.43
N GLY A 206 0.09 0.08 -5.88
CA GLY A 206 -0.14 -0.07 -4.46
C GLY A 206 -1.51 0.42 -4.00
N PHE A 207 -2.44 0.66 -4.93
CA PHE A 207 -3.85 0.84 -4.58
C PHE A 207 -4.39 -0.39 -3.82
N SER A 208 -3.92 -1.58 -4.20
CA SER A 208 -3.97 -2.80 -3.41
C SER A 208 -2.60 -3.48 -3.48
N ALA A 209 -2.23 -4.21 -2.44
CA ALA A 209 -0.97 -4.91 -2.39
C ALA A 209 -1.00 -6.04 -1.36
N GLU A 210 -0.31 -7.14 -1.69
CA GLU A 210 -0.27 -8.34 -0.86
C GLU A 210 1.06 -9.07 -1.04
N TYR A 211 1.47 -9.80 -0.01
CA TYR A 211 2.51 -10.81 -0.16
C TYR A 211 1.89 -12.15 -0.52
N THR A 212 2.62 -12.97 -1.28
CA THR A 212 2.28 -14.38 -1.45
C THR A 212 2.38 -15.14 -0.12
N VAL A 213 1.75 -16.32 -0.07
CA VAL A 213 1.68 -17.17 1.13
C VAL A 213 3.05 -17.54 1.70
N ASP A 214 4.07 -17.65 0.84
CA ASP A 214 5.45 -17.93 1.22
C ASP A 214 6.22 -16.71 1.76
N GLY A 215 5.63 -15.51 1.63
CA GLY A 215 6.13 -14.24 2.14
C GLY A 215 7.28 -13.63 1.33
N TYR A 216 7.55 -14.15 0.13
CA TYR A 216 8.69 -13.69 -0.69
C TYR A 216 8.27 -12.78 -1.84
N ASP A 217 7.15 -13.11 -2.48
CA ASP A 217 6.71 -12.39 -3.66
C ASP A 217 5.71 -11.32 -3.27
N VAL A 218 5.76 -10.22 -4.01
CA VAL A 218 4.90 -9.06 -3.78
C VAL A 218 4.01 -8.86 -4.98
N ILE A 219 2.70 -8.82 -4.74
CA ILE A 219 1.70 -8.51 -5.75
C ILE A 219 1.17 -7.10 -5.48
N MET A 220 1.10 -6.27 -6.51
CA MET A 220 0.55 -4.92 -6.44
C MET A 220 -0.52 -4.73 -7.51
N GLY A 221 -1.70 -4.28 -7.08
CA GLY A 221 -2.73 -3.80 -7.97
C GLY A 221 -2.44 -2.38 -8.45
N THR A 222 -2.77 -2.13 -9.70
CA THR A 222 -2.70 -0.82 -10.36
C THR A 222 -4.03 -0.56 -11.04
N VAL A 223 -4.54 0.66 -10.93
CA VAL A 223 -5.89 0.99 -11.40
C VAL A 223 -5.89 1.88 -12.64
N GLY A 224 -4.87 2.72 -12.84
CA GLY A 224 -4.86 3.71 -13.93
C GLY A 224 -4.00 3.34 -15.14
N VAL A 225 -3.51 2.11 -15.23
CA VAL A 225 -2.74 1.63 -16.39
C VAL A 225 -3.63 1.47 -17.63
N LYS A 226 -3.12 1.87 -18.81
CA LYS A 226 -3.75 1.72 -20.14
C LYS A 226 -5.18 2.26 -20.20
N ARG A 227 -5.37 3.56 -19.92
CA ARG A 227 -6.68 4.24 -19.81
C ARG A 227 -7.56 3.63 -18.74
N TRP A 228 -7.04 3.50 -17.52
CA TRP A 228 -7.81 3.02 -16.37
C TRP A 228 -8.35 1.59 -16.50
N LYS A 229 -7.71 0.76 -17.34
CA LYS A 229 -8.01 -0.68 -17.39
C LYS A 229 -7.51 -1.40 -16.15
N GLY A 230 -6.38 -0.95 -15.61
CA GLY A 230 -5.70 -1.58 -14.50
C GLY A 230 -5.01 -2.89 -14.88
N ILE A 231 -4.02 -3.27 -14.08
CA ILE A 231 -3.27 -4.54 -14.16
C ILE A 231 -2.71 -4.89 -12.78
N HIS A 232 -2.09 -6.06 -12.67
CA HIS A 232 -1.29 -6.44 -11.50
C HIS A 232 0.19 -6.55 -11.86
N PHE A 233 1.06 -6.16 -10.93
CA PHE A 233 2.49 -6.43 -10.98
C PHE A 233 2.85 -7.46 -9.92
N ALA A 234 3.55 -8.51 -10.31
CA ALA A 234 4.14 -9.47 -9.40
C ALA A 234 5.67 -9.33 -9.42
N TYR A 235 6.27 -9.20 -8.24
CA TYR A 235 7.70 -9.22 -8.01
C TYR A 235 8.07 -10.56 -7.40
N VAL A 236 8.67 -11.43 -8.20
CA VAL A 236 9.02 -12.80 -7.80
C VAL A 236 10.48 -12.85 -7.36
N CYS A 237 10.74 -13.35 -6.15
CA CYS A 237 12.07 -13.42 -5.55
C CYS A 237 12.88 -14.64 -6.00
N TRP A 238 12.28 -15.61 -6.72
CA TRP A 238 12.91 -16.88 -7.07
C TRP A 238 12.85 -17.19 -8.57
N LEU A 239 13.69 -16.55 -9.37
CA LEU A 239 14.11 -17.07 -10.67
C LEU A 239 15.62 -16.82 -10.86
N TRP A 240 16.42 -17.84 -10.49
CA TRP A 240 17.80 -18.17 -10.90
C TRP A 240 18.81 -17.00 -11.12
N ASP A 241 19.89 -16.99 -10.33
CA ASP A 241 21.08 -16.13 -10.50
C ASP A 241 20.82 -14.62 -10.59
N GLY A 242 20.18 -14.05 -9.57
CA GLY A 242 20.23 -12.61 -9.31
C GLY A 242 19.37 -11.72 -10.21
N ALA A 243 18.45 -12.28 -10.99
CA ALA A 243 17.50 -11.50 -11.80
C ALA A 243 16.12 -11.38 -11.11
N VAL A 244 15.70 -10.15 -10.81
CA VAL A 244 14.31 -9.85 -10.41
C VAL A 244 13.45 -9.81 -11.69
N ALA A 245 12.59 -10.81 -11.89
CA ALA A 245 11.67 -10.85 -13.02
C ALA A 245 10.38 -10.07 -12.72
N TYR A 246 9.98 -9.19 -13.64
CA TYR A 246 8.68 -8.52 -13.64
C TYR A 246 7.69 -9.37 -14.45
N ILE A 247 6.76 -10.06 -13.78
CA ILE A 247 5.67 -10.69 -14.51
C ILE A 247 4.51 -9.69 -14.55
N VAL A 248 4.34 -9.06 -15.71
CA VAL A 248 3.20 -8.20 -16.02
C VAL A 248 2.07 -9.10 -16.53
N SER A 249 1.12 -9.45 -15.67
CA SER A 249 -0.13 -10.06 -16.13
C SER A 249 -1.04 -8.94 -16.65
N ALA A 250 -0.91 -8.63 -17.94
CA ALA A 250 -1.95 -7.92 -18.66
C ALA A 250 -3.01 -8.95 -19.07
N CYS A 251 -4.19 -8.92 -18.44
CA CYS A 251 -5.37 -9.59 -19.01
C CYS A 251 -5.71 -8.89 -20.34
N THR A 252 -5.16 -9.38 -21.45
CA THR A 252 -5.67 -9.08 -22.79
C THR A 252 -6.75 -10.11 -23.14
N PRO A 253 -7.82 -9.72 -23.87
CA PRO A 253 -8.94 -10.63 -24.14
C PRO A 253 -8.61 -11.86 -25.01
N ASP A 254 -7.43 -11.92 -25.66
CA ASP A 254 -7.16 -12.92 -26.70
C ASP A 254 -5.94 -13.82 -26.48
N GLN A 255 -5.21 -13.74 -25.36
CA GLN A 255 -4.19 -14.74 -25.03
C GLN A 255 -4.09 -15.00 -23.52
N ALA A 256 -4.90 -15.95 -23.06
CA ALA A 256 -4.73 -16.56 -21.76
C ALA A 256 -3.46 -17.42 -21.75
N VAL A 257 -2.31 -16.84 -21.37
CA VAL A 257 -1.21 -17.65 -20.82
C VAL A 257 -1.55 -17.91 -19.37
N GLY A 258 -2.21 -19.05 -19.14
CA GLY A 258 -2.69 -19.45 -17.83
C GLY A 258 -1.54 -19.70 -16.86
N PHE A 259 -1.58 -19.04 -15.70
CA PHE A 259 -1.06 -19.63 -14.48
C PHE A 259 -1.98 -20.81 -14.10
N LYS A 260 -1.72 -21.98 -14.71
CA LYS A 260 -2.24 -23.27 -14.22
C LYS A 260 -1.29 -23.77 -13.14
N SER A 261 -1.83 -24.09 -11.95
CA SER A 261 -1.13 -24.39 -10.69
C SER A 261 -0.73 -23.12 -9.95
N TRP A 262 -1.56 -22.54 -9.06
CA TRP A 262 -1.62 -22.96 -7.65
C TRP A 262 -2.92 -22.56 -6.91
N LEU A 263 -3.94 -22.06 -7.61
CA LEU A 263 -5.29 -21.89 -7.04
C LEU A 263 -6.06 -23.23 -7.04
N ARG A 264 -5.61 -24.16 -6.20
CA ARG A 264 -6.46 -25.20 -5.62
C ARG A 264 -6.10 -25.26 -4.15
N LEU A 265 -6.96 -24.67 -3.33
CA LEU A 265 -7.39 -25.13 -2.00
C LEU A 265 -8.28 -24.02 -1.42
N CYS A 266 -9.55 -24.04 -1.81
CA CYS A 266 -10.70 -23.52 -1.07
C CYS A 266 -11.98 -23.97 -1.81
N SER A 267 -12.27 -25.27 -1.67
CA SER A 267 -13.60 -25.87 -1.75
C SER A 267 -13.50 -27.26 -1.15
#